data_AF-A0A0K2U0H8-F1
#
_entry.id   AF-A0A0K2U0H8-F1
#
_cell.length_a   1.000
_cell.length_b   1.000
_cell.length_c   1.000
_cell.angle_alpha   90.00
_cell.angle_beta   90.00
_cell.angle_gamma   90.00
#
_symmetry.space_group_name_H-M   'P 1'
#
loop_
_entity.id
_entity.type
_entity.pdbx_description
1 polymer ?
#
loop_
_entity_poly.entity_id
_entity_poly.type
_entity_poly.pdbx_seq_one_letter_code
_entity_poly.pdbx_strand_id
1 'polypeptide(L)'
;MIKNEEIAGVSSKKKNIKRRKISTMGCNSSTLEFFEQNGFGQKKGITVGQEVLERFIELEEEIAEAEKQSPLTILQQKKMQIDVLNTKINDLMTDISLLSNVTKVEKKEADDLCGYDTKELYLEQHLSDLKSSGRKTKEIREYLDAKNKEEIAKKELVSLREQQKNLQDEILILEQETETLYNLYKEEEDLLSQIFEGRYGSEDESRLENLLDQYEQMRNRIVEANFKWRQAQLMVDYAYKQLVFAVTKWNEVGELTQNQFEERYHAAVLTRNNLIAASQNIQGGQRYLSNLVFPYCTPSEIDTLNKAIAYIFTDMQTFERHQHAMECYSVTSKRCGALLQWINQV
;
A
#
# COMPACT_ATOMS: atom_id res chain seq x y z
N MET A 1 -79.13 -37.07 27.89
CA MET A 1 -78.57 -36.53 26.62
C MET A 1 -77.18 -36.00 26.99
N ILE A 2 -76.05 -36.70 26.77
CA ILE A 2 -75.35 -36.90 25.47
C ILE A 2 -75.15 -35.51 24.80
N LYS A 3 -73.96 -34.92 24.55
CA LYS A 3 -72.57 -35.41 24.32
C LYS A 3 -71.55 -34.22 24.31
N ASN A 4 -70.26 -34.58 24.45
CA ASN A 4 -69.01 -34.05 23.83
C ASN A 4 -68.55 -32.59 24.05
N GLU A 5 -67.40 -32.37 24.71
CA GLU A 5 -65.99 -32.38 24.20
C GLU A 5 -65.64 -31.11 23.38
N GLU A 6 -64.74 -30.28 23.93
CA GLU A 6 -63.59 -29.76 23.18
C GLU A 6 -62.51 -29.20 24.13
N ILE A 7 -61.28 -29.67 23.89
CA ILE A 7 -60.01 -29.32 24.53
C ILE A 7 -59.29 -28.35 23.59
N ALA A 8 -58.94 -27.13 24.02
CA ALA A 8 -57.85 -26.29 23.49
C ALA A 8 -57.89 -24.92 24.20
N GLY A 9 -56.81 -24.23 24.55
CA GLY A 9 -55.41 -24.45 24.25
C GLY A 9 -54.55 -23.54 25.15
N VAL A 10 -53.46 -24.10 25.64
CA VAL A 10 -52.38 -23.39 26.33
C VAL A 10 -51.67 -22.52 25.29
N SER A 11 -51.82 -21.21 25.40
CA SER A 11 -51.10 -20.23 24.57
C SER A 11 -49.62 -20.22 24.98
N SER A 12 -48.81 -20.97 24.23
CA SER A 12 -47.36 -20.89 24.31
C SER A 12 -46.90 -19.57 23.70
N LYS A 13 -46.45 -18.64 24.55
CA LYS A 13 -45.64 -17.50 24.10
C LYS A 13 -44.35 -18.04 23.49
N LYS A 14 -44.33 -18.22 22.18
CA LYS A 14 -43.10 -18.41 21.40
C LYS A 14 -42.21 -17.18 21.59
N LYS A 15 -41.20 -17.28 22.46
CA LYS A 15 -40.08 -16.33 22.48
C LYS A 15 -39.32 -16.54 21.17
N ASN A 16 -39.30 -15.51 20.33
CA ASN A 16 -38.43 -15.46 19.16
C ASN A 16 -36.99 -15.42 19.64
N ILE A 17 -36.32 -16.57 19.60
CA ILE A 17 -34.86 -16.68 19.71
C ILE A 17 -34.31 -16.01 18.44
N LYS A 18 -33.84 -14.78 18.57
CA LYS A 18 -33.02 -14.15 17.54
C LYS A 18 -31.71 -14.94 17.51
N ARG A 19 -31.60 -15.80 16.49
CA ARG A 19 -30.36 -16.51 16.15
C ARG A 19 -29.22 -15.50 16.01
N ARG A 20 -28.04 -15.88 16.51
CA ARG A 20 -26.73 -15.37 16.10
C ARG A 20 -26.80 -15.02 14.62
N LYS A 21 -26.79 -13.72 14.29
CA LYS A 21 -26.12 -13.33 13.07
C LYS A 21 -24.67 -13.36 13.45
N ILE A 22 -23.88 -14.16 12.74
CA ILE A 22 -22.44 -13.92 12.61
C ILE A 22 -22.32 -12.41 12.43
N SER A 23 -21.69 -11.75 13.40
CA SER A 23 -21.49 -10.30 13.42
C SER A 23 -20.97 -9.95 12.04
N THR A 24 -21.84 -9.31 11.27
CA THR A 24 -21.57 -8.94 9.91
C THR A 24 -20.66 -7.75 10.07
N MET A 25 -19.36 -8.03 10.19
CA MET A 25 -18.31 -7.05 9.97
C MET A 25 -18.73 -6.26 8.74
N GLY A 26 -18.75 -4.93 8.86
CA GLY A 26 -19.24 -4.04 7.81
C GLY A 26 -18.56 -4.33 6.48
N CYS A 27 -19.19 -5.20 5.69
CA CYS A 27 -18.76 -5.68 4.39
C CYS A 27 -19.95 -5.53 3.45
N ASN A 28 -19.67 -5.01 2.27
CA ASN A 28 -20.61 -4.94 1.17
C ASN A 28 -21.22 -6.31 0.88
N SER A 29 -22.48 -6.26 0.45
CA SER A 29 -23.48 -7.33 0.38
C SER A 29 -23.24 -8.43 -0.68
N SER A 30 -22.00 -8.81 -1.00
CA SER A 30 -21.70 -9.77 -2.07
C SER A 30 -21.23 -11.16 -1.62
N THR A 31 -21.21 -11.46 -0.31
CA THR A 31 -20.78 -12.78 0.21
C THR A 31 -21.89 -13.56 0.94
N LEU A 32 -23.13 -13.10 0.84
CA LEU A 32 -24.24 -13.54 1.69
C LEU A 32 -25.06 -14.75 1.17
N GLU A 33 -24.67 -15.36 0.05
CA GLU A 33 -25.41 -16.48 -0.55
C GLU A 33 -24.67 -17.81 -0.36
N PHE A 34 -24.61 -18.35 0.87
CA PHE A 34 -24.33 -19.79 1.05
C PHE A 34 -24.87 -20.42 2.36
N PHE A 35 -25.60 -19.68 3.19
CA PHE A 35 -25.97 -20.15 4.53
C PHE A 35 -27.48 -20.31 4.74
N GLU A 36 -28.07 -21.36 4.15
CA GLU A 36 -29.25 -22.00 4.72
C GLU A 36 -29.23 -23.50 4.42
N GLN A 37 -28.89 -24.33 5.40
CA GLN A 37 -29.52 -25.63 5.72
C GLN A 37 -28.63 -26.45 6.66
N ASN A 38 -29.04 -26.60 7.92
CA ASN A 38 -29.50 -27.88 8.49
C ASN A 38 -29.65 -27.79 10.01
N GLY A 39 -30.80 -28.26 10.50
CA GLY A 39 -31.17 -28.25 11.92
C GLY A 39 -30.57 -29.42 12.70
N PHE A 40 -30.28 -29.18 13.98
CA PHE A 40 -29.77 -30.20 14.89
C PHE A 40 -30.87 -30.79 15.78
N GLY A 41 -30.88 -32.12 15.84
CA GLY A 41 -31.64 -32.91 16.81
C GLY A 41 -30.99 -32.87 18.20
N GLN A 42 -31.84 -33.01 19.22
CA GLN A 42 -31.49 -33.00 20.64
C GLN A 42 -30.44 -34.06 20.99
N LYS A 43 -29.40 -33.68 21.75
CA LYS A 43 -28.56 -34.61 22.50
C LYS A 43 -28.32 -34.14 23.94
N LYS A 44 -28.11 -35.15 24.78
CA LYS A 44 -28.20 -35.24 26.25
C LYS A 44 -27.24 -34.31 27.00
N GLY A 45 -27.70 -33.87 28.16
CA GLY A 45 -26.96 -33.02 29.10
C GLY A 45 -25.61 -33.59 29.51
N ILE A 46 -24.63 -32.70 29.55
CA ILE A 46 -23.22 -32.95 29.87
C ILE A 46 -22.89 -32.16 31.13
N THR A 47 -22.25 -32.82 32.10
CA THR A 47 -21.64 -32.17 33.25
C THR A 47 -20.42 -31.36 32.79
N VAL A 48 -20.47 -30.04 32.95
CA VAL A 48 -19.34 -29.12 32.73
C VAL A 48 -18.21 -29.56 33.67
N GLY A 49 -17.17 -30.18 33.11
CA GLY A 49 -15.98 -30.63 33.84
C GLY A 49 -14.91 -29.54 33.90
N GLN A 50 -13.99 -29.64 34.86
CA GLN A 50 -12.86 -28.72 35.01
C GLN A 50 -12.00 -28.63 33.74
N GLU A 51 -11.86 -29.73 33.00
CA GLU A 51 -11.15 -29.80 31.71
C GLU A 51 -11.76 -28.89 30.63
N VAL A 52 -13.09 -28.71 30.63
CA VAL A 52 -13.79 -27.86 29.66
C VAL A 52 -13.52 -26.37 29.96
N LEU A 53 -13.45 -26.02 31.25
CA LEU A 53 -13.10 -24.67 31.69
C LEU A 53 -11.63 -24.35 31.43
N GLU A 54 -10.72 -25.30 31.67
CA GLU A 54 -9.30 -25.15 31.35
C GLU A 54 -9.09 -24.95 29.83
N ARG A 55 -9.76 -25.74 28.98
CA ARG A 55 -9.70 -25.54 27.53
C ARG A 55 -10.27 -24.20 27.07
N PHE A 56 -11.34 -23.71 27.71
CA PHE A 56 -11.89 -22.39 27.41
C PHE A 56 -10.89 -21.26 27.73
N ILE A 57 -10.21 -21.33 28.87
CA ILE A 57 -9.19 -20.35 29.26
C ILE A 57 -8.00 -20.38 28.29
N GLU A 58 -7.54 -21.58 27.90
CA GLU A 58 -6.48 -21.73 26.90
C GLU A 58 -6.88 -21.14 25.54
N LEU A 59 -8.12 -21.39 25.09
CA LEU A 59 -8.65 -20.82 23.85
C LEU A 59 -8.70 -19.28 23.90
N GLU A 60 -9.15 -18.69 25.01
CA GLU A 60 -9.16 -17.23 25.20
C GLU A 60 -7.75 -16.63 25.14
N GLU A 61 -6.74 -17.29 25.71
CA GLU A 61 -5.35 -16.85 25.62
C GLU A 61 -4.81 -16.96 24.19
N GLU A 62 -5.11 -18.05 23.47
CA GLU A 62 -4.73 -18.25 22.07
C GLU A 62 -5.39 -17.22 21.14
N ILE A 63 -6.69 -16.95 21.33
CA ILE A 63 -7.43 -15.92 20.61
C ILE A 63 -6.84 -14.54 20.90
N ALA A 64 -6.60 -14.20 22.17
CA ALA A 64 -6.06 -12.90 22.56
C ALA A 64 -4.68 -12.61 21.94
N GLU A 65 -3.78 -13.60 21.89
CA GLU A 65 -2.47 -13.40 21.26
C GLU A 65 -2.59 -13.32 19.72
N ALA A 66 -3.49 -14.09 19.09
CA ALA A 66 -3.78 -14.00 17.66
C ALA A 66 -4.43 -12.65 17.28
N GLU A 67 -5.33 -12.12 18.12
CA GLU A 67 -6.02 -10.84 17.92
C GLU A 67 -5.13 -9.61 18.07
N LYS A 68 -4.04 -9.72 18.82
CA LYS A 68 -3.11 -8.62 19.11
C LYS A 68 -2.57 -7.94 17.85
N GLN A 69 -2.45 -8.69 16.76
CA GLN A 69 -2.06 -8.16 15.45
C GLN A 69 -3.25 -7.86 14.53
N SER A 70 -4.47 -8.22 14.93
CA SER A 70 -5.71 -7.99 14.17
C SER A 70 -5.57 -8.42 12.69
N PRO A 71 -5.20 -9.69 12.42
CA PRO A 71 -4.79 -10.17 11.10
C PRO A 71 -5.83 -9.91 10.01
N LEU A 72 -7.12 -10.04 10.33
CA LEU A 72 -8.21 -9.78 9.39
C LEU A 72 -8.26 -8.32 8.89
N THR A 73 -8.03 -7.35 9.78
CA THR A 73 -8.04 -5.92 9.43
C THR A 73 -6.84 -5.61 8.53
N ILE A 74 -5.67 -6.17 8.86
CA ILE A 74 -4.45 -6.01 8.05
C ILE A 74 -4.65 -6.67 6.67
N LEU A 75 -5.22 -7.87 6.63
CA LEU A 75 -5.51 -8.60 5.39
C LEU A 75 -6.38 -7.79 4.43
N GLN A 76 -7.49 -7.23 4.94
CA GLN A 76 -8.39 -6.40 4.12
C GLN A 76 -7.69 -5.17 3.56
N GLN A 77 -6.86 -4.50 4.36
CA GLN A 77 -6.09 -3.35 3.92
C GLN A 77 -5.07 -3.72 2.85
N LYS A 78 -4.37 -4.84 3.01
CA LYS A 78 -3.39 -5.35 2.03
C LYS A 78 -4.08 -5.72 0.71
N LYS A 79 -5.28 -6.31 0.76
CA LYS A 79 -6.12 -6.55 -0.42
C LYS A 79 -6.51 -5.24 -1.11
N MET A 80 -6.97 -4.22 -0.38
CA MET A 80 -7.24 -2.91 -0.99
C MET A 80 -5.99 -2.28 -1.63
N GLN A 81 -4.82 -2.44 -1.00
CA GLN A 81 -3.56 -1.96 -1.56
C GLN A 81 -3.19 -2.65 -2.86
N ILE A 82 -3.42 -3.96 -2.97
CA ILE A 82 -3.10 -4.70 -4.20
C ILE A 82 -3.96 -4.24 -5.37
N ASP A 83 -5.24 -3.93 -5.13
CA ASP A 83 -6.15 -3.44 -6.18
C ASP A 83 -5.68 -2.09 -6.72
N VAL A 84 -5.34 -1.16 -5.83
CA VAL A 84 -4.78 0.15 -6.23
C VAL A 84 -3.47 -0.02 -6.99
N LEU A 85 -2.62 -0.94 -6.54
CA LEU A 85 -1.34 -1.22 -7.19
C LEU A 85 -1.54 -1.82 -8.59
N ASN A 86 -2.51 -2.71 -8.77
CA ASN A 86 -2.88 -3.30 -10.06
C ASN A 86 -3.34 -2.22 -11.05
N THR A 87 -4.18 -1.29 -10.62
CA THR A 87 -4.61 -0.16 -11.45
C THR A 87 -3.39 0.67 -11.89
N LYS A 88 -2.51 1.04 -10.96
CA LYS A 88 -1.31 1.82 -11.29
C LYS A 88 -0.36 1.07 -12.25
N ILE A 89 -0.19 -0.24 -12.08
CA ILE A 89 0.62 -1.06 -12.99
C ILE A 89 0.03 -1.04 -14.41
N ASN A 90 -1.30 -1.14 -14.54
CA ASN A 90 -1.97 -1.09 -15.84
C ASN A 90 -1.81 0.28 -16.51
N ASP A 91 -2.04 1.37 -15.77
CA ASP A 91 -1.86 2.73 -16.27
C ASP A 91 -0.42 2.94 -16.76
N LEU A 92 0.57 2.54 -15.95
CA LEU A 92 1.98 2.65 -16.29
C LEU A 92 2.38 1.78 -17.50
N MET A 93 1.75 0.62 -17.68
CA MET A 93 1.93 -0.20 -18.90
C MET A 93 1.42 0.52 -20.15
N THR A 94 0.29 1.24 -20.06
CA THR A 94 -0.21 2.06 -21.17
C THR A 94 0.73 3.23 -21.46
N ASP A 95 1.24 3.89 -20.42
CA ASP A 95 2.20 4.99 -20.57
C ASP A 95 3.52 4.54 -21.19
N ILE A 96 4.06 3.38 -20.79
CA ILE A 96 5.27 2.81 -21.42
C ILE A 96 5.05 2.53 -22.90
N SER A 97 3.86 2.04 -23.27
CA SER A 97 3.51 1.80 -24.68
C SER A 97 3.55 3.10 -25.49
N LEU A 98 2.98 4.18 -24.93
CA LEU A 98 3.00 5.51 -25.54
C LEU A 98 4.42 6.08 -25.63
N LEU A 99 5.19 6.03 -24.53
CA LEU A 99 6.57 6.51 -24.49
C LEU A 99 7.47 5.73 -25.45
N SER A 100 7.31 4.41 -25.56
CA SER A 100 8.06 3.59 -26.52
C SER A 100 7.76 4.00 -27.97
N ASN A 101 6.52 4.40 -28.27
CA ASN A 101 6.18 4.91 -29.59
C ASN A 101 6.82 6.28 -29.84
N VAL A 102 6.82 7.18 -28.85
CA VAL A 102 7.53 8.48 -28.94
C VAL A 102 9.02 8.25 -29.16
N THR A 103 9.68 7.42 -28.35
CA THR A 103 11.12 7.10 -28.52
C THR A 103 11.43 6.55 -29.91
N LYS A 104 10.53 5.74 -30.50
CA LYS A 104 10.70 5.22 -31.87
C LYS A 104 10.59 6.30 -32.95
N VAL A 105 9.72 7.30 -32.76
CA VAL A 105 9.58 8.44 -33.68
C VAL A 105 10.83 9.30 -33.58
N GLU A 106 11.20 9.73 -32.37
CA GLU A 106 12.40 10.54 -32.10
C GLU A 106 13.68 9.83 -32.59
N LYS A 107 13.75 8.49 -32.46
CA LYS A 107 14.86 7.70 -32.98
C LYS A 107 14.97 7.77 -34.51
N LYS A 108 13.83 7.70 -35.22
CA LYS A 108 13.80 7.78 -36.69
C LYS A 108 14.18 9.18 -37.20
N GLU A 109 13.89 10.20 -36.40
CA GLU A 109 14.30 11.57 -36.70
C GLU A 109 15.81 11.78 -36.43
N ALA A 110 16.39 11.01 -35.50
CA ALA A 110 17.82 10.98 -35.20
C ALA A 110 18.65 9.96 -36.04
N ASP A 111 18.06 9.31 -37.06
CA ASP A 111 18.60 8.11 -37.75
C ASP A 111 19.94 8.30 -38.51
N ASP A 112 20.54 9.49 -38.54
CA ASP A 112 21.92 9.70 -39.03
C ASP A 112 23.02 9.16 -38.07
N LEU A 113 22.66 8.67 -36.86
CA LEU A 113 23.62 8.33 -35.77
C LEU A 113 23.49 6.89 -35.24
N CYS A 114 23.11 5.94 -36.09
CA CYS A 114 22.85 4.55 -35.69
C CYS A 114 24.11 3.81 -35.20
N GLY A 115 24.18 3.46 -33.89
CA GLY A 115 25.11 2.46 -33.37
C GLY A 115 25.41 2.45 -31.86
N TYR A 116 25.24 3.58 -31.16
CA TYR A 116 25.83 3.80 -29.83
C TYR A 116 24.95 3.40 -28.64
N ASP A 117 25.59 3.00 -27.54
CA ASP A 117 24.95 2.84 -26.23
C ASP A 117 24.47 4.21 -25.68
N THR A 118 23.47 4.21 -24.81
CA THR A 118 22.88 5.43 -24.21
C THR A 118 23.95 6.32 -23.56
N LYS A 119 24.93 5.70 -22.90
CA LYS A 119 26.08 6.37 -22.29
C LYS A 119 26.99 7.00 -23.35
N GLU A 120 27.24 6.30 -24.45
CA GLU A 120 28.07 6.76 -25.57
C GLU A 120 27.41 7.92 -26.33
N LEU A 121 26.08 7.89 -26.50
CA LEU A 121 25.31 8.99 -27.08
C LEU A 121 25.35 10.27 -26.23
N TYR A 122 25.30 10.18 -24.89
CA TYR A 122 25.48 11.35 -24.04
C TYR A 122 26.92 11.91 -24.13
N LEU A 123 27.91 11.04 -24.33
CA LEU A 123 29.30 11.43 -24.57
C LEU A 123 29.47 12.12 -25.92
N GLU A 124 28.85 11.59 -26.97
CA GLU A 124 28.85 12.15 -28.32
C GLU A 124 28.08 13.48 -28.37
N GLN A 125 26.96 13.60 -27.65
CA GLN A 125 26.24 14.86 -27.46
C GLN A 125 27.14 15.90 -26.79
N HIS A 126 27.81 15.54 -25.68
CA HIS A 126 28.72 16.45 -24.98
C HIS A 126 29.85 16.93 -25.90
N LEU A 127 30.45 16.03 -26.68
CA LEU A 127 31.50 16.36 -27.65
C LEU A 127 30.98 17.18 -28.85
N SER A 128 29.71 17.02 -29.24
CA SER A 128 29.06 17.74 -30.33
C SER A 128 28.60 19.13 -29.93
N ASP A 129 28.17 19.31 -28.67
CA ASP A 129 27.86 20.60 -28.04
C ASP A 129 29.10 21.50 -27.97
N LEU A 130 30.27 20.90 -27.73
CA LEU A 130 31.58 21.57 -27.82
C LEU A 130 31.95 22.01 -29.25
N LYS A 131 31.35 21.42 -30.30
CA LYS A 131 31.73 21.60 -31.72
C LYS A 131 30.71 22.40 -32.57
N SER A 132 29.67 22.99 -31.98
CA SER A 132 28.74 23.94 -32.63
C SER A 132 27.89 23.38 -33.79
N SER A 133 27.22 22.21 -33.64
CA SER A 133 26.19 21.74 -34.59
C SER A 133 24.78 21.76 -33.99
N GLY A 134 24.17 22.94 -33.90
CA GLY A 134 22.96 23.19 -33.11
C GLY A 134 21.68 22.42 -33.50
N ARG A 135 21.55 21.92 -34.75
CA ARG A 135 20.35 21.14 -35.16
C ARG A 135 20.46 19.67 -34.75
N LYS A 136 21.60 19.03 -35.06
CA LYS A 136 21.87 17.64 -34.68
C LYS A 136 21.89 17.45 -33.16
N THR A 137 22.46 18.40 -32.42
CA THR A 137 22.43 18.39 -30.95
C THR A 137 21.01 18.35 -30.40
N LYS A 138 20.08 19.12 -30.99
CA LYS A 138 18.72 19.24 -30.48
C LYS A 138 17.94 17.93 -30.64
N GLU A 139 18.01 17.34 -31.83
CA GLU A 139 17.37 16.05 -32.15
C GLU A 139 17.95 14.91 -31.27
N ILE A 140 19.27 14.89 -31.04
CA ILE A 140 19.91 13.95 -30.09
C ILE A 140 19.41 14.17 -28.65
N ARG A 141 19.25 15.43 -28.22
CA ARG A 141 18.79 15.77 -26.86
C ARG A 141 17.35 15.32 -26.64
N GLU A 142 16.46 15.57 -27.59
CA GLU A 142 15.05 15.20 -27.52
C GLU A 142 14.89 13.66 -27.48
N TYR A 143 15.66 12.93 -28.28
CA TYR A 143 15.73 11.47 -28.20
C TYR A 143 16.24 10.96 -26.84
N LEU A 144 17.30 11.55 -26.29
CA LEU A 144 17.88 11.15 -25.01
C LEU A 144 16.94 11.43 -23.83
N ASP A 145 16.24 12.56 -23.85
CA ASP A 145 15.22 12.90 -22.85
C ASP A 145 14.01 11.93 -22.96
N ALA A 146 13.56 11.60 -24.16
CA ALA A 146 12.50 10.62 -24.38
C ALA A 146 12.90 9.22 -23.88
N LYS A 147 14.12 8.78 -24.20
CA LYS A 147 14.67 7.52 -23.74
C LYS A 147 14.86 7.47 -22.22
N ASN A 148 15.28 8.57 -21.60
CA ASN A 148 15.35 8.67 -20.13
C ASN A 148 13.97 8.52 -19.49
N LYS A 149 12.94 9.18 -20.03
CA LYS A 149 11.55 9.03 -19.55
C LYS A 149 11.05 7.59 -19.69
N GLU A 150 11.34 6.94 -20.81
CA GLU A 150 11.01 5.53 -21.02
C GLU A 150 11.73 4.60 -20.01
N GLU A 151 13.03 4.82 -19.76
CA GLU A 151 13.78 4.07 -18.75
C GLU A 151 13.24 4.25 -17.34
N ILE A 152 12.88 5.49 -16.96
CA ILE A 152 12.29 5.80 -15.66
C ILE A 152 10.97 5.03 -15.50
N ALA A 153 10.09 5.09 -16.49
CA ALA A 153 8.81 4.38 -16.47
C ALA A 153 9.02 2.85 -16.38
N LYS A 154 9.96 2.28 -17.15
CA LYS A 154 10.27 0.84 -17.07
C LYS A 154 10.81 0.42 -15.71
N LYS A 155 11.71 1.22 -15.11
CA LYS A 155 12.22 0.95 -13.76
C LYS A 155 11.12 1.05 -12.70
N GLU A 156 10.23 2.03 -12.82
CA GLU A 156 9.05 2.13 -11.96
C GLU A 156 8.17 0.88 -12.09
N LEU A 157 7.92 0.39 -13.31
CA LEU A 157 7.13 -0.83 -13.53
C LEU A 157 7.75 -2.05 -12.84
N VAL A 158 9.06 -2.24 -12.96
CA VAL A 158 9.76 -3.35 -12.31
C VAL A 158 9.62 -3.25 -10.79
N SER A 159 9.82 -2.06 -10.23
CA SER A 159 9.67 -1.83 -8.79
C SER A 159 8.23 -2.09 -8.31
N LEU A 160 7.22 -1.62 -9.04
CA LEU A 160 5.81 -1.84 -8.68
C LEU A 160 5.42 -3.33 -8.77
N ARG A 161 5.95 -4.08 -9.74
CA ARG A 161 5.75 -5.53 -9.82
C ARG A 161 6.41 -6.29 -8.68
N GLU A 162 7.60 -5.86 -8.26
CA GLU A 162 8.26 -6.45 -7.08
C GLU A 162 7.45 -6.17 -5.80
N GLN A 163 6.98 -4.93 -5.61
CA GLN A 163 6.08 -4.59 -4.51
C GLN A 163 4.79 -5.42 -4.54
N GLN A 164 4.21 -5.61 -5.72
CA GLN A 164 3.01 -6.43 -5.90
C GLN A 164 3.24 -7.88 -5.45
N LYS A 165 4.38 -8.47 -5.86
CA LYS A 165 4.74 -9.83 -5.47
C LYS A 165 4.90 -9.95 -3.96
N ASN A 166 5.66 -9.04 -3.34
CA ASN A 166 5.87 -9.06 -1.89
C ASN A 166 4.55 -8.91 -1.12
N LEU A 167 3.64 -8.03 -1.59
CA LEU A 167 2.30 -7.88 -1.03
C LEU A 167 1.44 -9.15 -1.19
N GLN A 168 1.56 -9.89 -2.30
CA GLN A 168 0.86 -11.16 -2.49
C GLN A 168 1.34 -12.22 -1.50
N ASP A 169 2.66 -12.31 -1.30
CA ASP A 169 3.25 -13.24 -0.34
C ASP A 169 2.80 -12.92 1.10
N GLU A 170 2.75 -11.64 1.47
CA GLU A 170 2.21 -11.18 2.77
C GLU A 170 0.72 -11.50 2.93
N ILE A 171 -0.09 -11.29 1.89
CA ILE A 171 -1.53 -11.61 1.90
C ILE A 171 -1.74 -13.10 2.18
N LEU A 172 -0.96 -13.98 1.55
CA LEU A 172 -1.09 -15.42 1.72
C LEU A 172 -0.81 -15.86 3.17
N ILE A 173 0.18 -15.25 3.82
CA ILE A 173 0.47 -15.49 5.25
C ILE A 173 -0.69 -15.00 6.12
N LEU A 174 -1.18 -13.79 5.88
CA LEU A 174 -2.30 -13.21 6.62
C LEU A 174 -3.62 -13.99 6.43
N GLU A 175 -3.82 -14.61 5.26
CA GLU A 175 -4.96 -15.51 5.01
C GLU A 175 -4.89 -16.74 5.90
N GLN A 176 -3.71 -17.35 6.06
CA GLN A 176 -3.50 -18.48 6.97
C GLN A 176 -3.73 -18.07 8.44
N GLU A 177 -3.19 -16.93 8.86
CA GLU A 177 -3.39 -16.40 10.23
C GLU A 177 -4.86 -16.03 10.52
N THR A 178 -5.59 -15.58 9.49
CA THR A 178 -7.02 -15.30 9.61
C THR A 178 -7.84 -16.60 9.70
N GLU A 179 -7.45 -17.63 8.96
CA GLU A 179 -8.10 -18.94 9.00
C GLU A 179 -7.87 -19.64 10.35
N THR A 180 -6.67 -19.56 10.92
CA THR A 180 -6.40 -20.09 12.26
C THR A 180 -7.25 -19.38 13.32
N LEU A 181 -7.30 -18.04 13.28
CA LEU A 181 -8.13 -17.26 14.20
C LEU A 181 -9.63 -17.60 14.05
N TYR A 182 -10.12 -17.78 12.83
CA TYR A 182 -11.50 -18.23 12.58
C TYR A 182 -11.79 -19.61 13.19
N ASN A 183 -10.85 -20.54 13.09
CA ASN A 183 -11.00 -21.87 13.66
C ASN A 183 -11.03 -21.84 15.20
N LEU A 184 -10.24 -20.98 15.83
CA LEU A 184 -10.26 -20.78 17.29
C LEU A 184 -11.62 -20.25 17.77
N TYR A 185 -12.16 -19.20 17.12
CA TYR A 185 -13.50 -18.69 17.44
C TYR A 185 -14.61 -19.73 17.26
N LYS A 186 -14.47 -20.59 16.23
CA LYS A 186 -15.44 -21.66 16.00
C LYS A 186 -15.38 -22.71 17.10
N GLU A 187 -14.18 -23.08 17.56
CA GLU A 187 -13.99 -24.00 18.68
C GLU A 187 -14.58 -23.42 19.97
N GLU A 188 -14.35 -22.14 20.23
CA GLU A 188 -14.95 -21.40 21.35
C GLU A 188 -16.49 -21.40 21.29
N GLU A 189 -17.08 -21.10 20.13
CA GLU A 189 -18.53 -21.14 19.91
C GLU A 189 -19.13 -22.54 20.15
N ASP A 190 -18.47 -23.59 19.67
CA ASP A 190 -18.90 -24.98 19.88
C ASP A 190 -18.83 -25.36 21.37
N LEU A 191 -17.77 -24.93 22.08
CA LEU A 191 -17.56 -25.19 23.50
C LEU A 191 -18.57 -24.43 24.38
N LEU A 192 -18.83 -23.16 24.09
CA LEU A 192 -19.87 -22.36 24.76
C LEU A 192 -21.27 -22.95 24.52
N SER A 193 -21.56 -23.39 23.29
CA SER A 193 -22.82 -24.07 22.95
C SER A 193 -23.00 -25.35 23.77
N GLN A 194 -21.91 -26.10 23.99
CA GLN A 194 -21.89 -27.31 24.82
C GLN A 194 -22.10 -27.00 26.32
N ILE A 195 -21.47 -25.96 26.86
CA ILE A 195 -21.57 -25.57 28.28
C ILE A 195 -22.98 -25.07 28.61
N PHE A 196 -23.56 -24.25 27.75
CA PHE A 196 -24.82 -23.57 28.03
C PHE A 196 -26.06 -24.25 27.44
N GLU A 197 -25.91 -25.38 26.73
CA GLU A 197 -27.00 -26.12 26.07
C GLU A 197 -27.89 -25.22 25.18
N GLY A 198 -27.31 -24.17 24.59
CA GLY A 198 -28.04 -23.16 23.81
C GLY A 198 -28.92 -22.20 24.64
N ARG A 199 -28.75 -22.14 25.97
CA ARG A 199 -29.37 -21.13 26.87
C ARG A 199 -28.60 -19.82 26.98
N TYR A 200 -27.52 -19.70 26.21
CA TYR A 200 -26.77 -18.48 25.98
C TYR A 200 -27.70 -17.40 25.38
N GLY A 201 -27.66 -16.16 25.91
CA GLY A 201 -28.47 -15.04 25.43
C GLY A 201 -29.49 -14.46 26.43
N SER A 202 -29.08 -14.25 27.70
CA SER A 202 -29.86 -13.39 28.61
C SER A 202 -29.90 -11.93 28.12
N GLU A 203 -30.84 -11.11 28.60
CA GLU A 203 -30.93 -9.70 28.16
C GLU A 203 -29.68 -8.89 28.54
N ASP A 204 -29.10 -9.16 29.71
CA ASP A 204 -27.86 -8.54 30.16
C ASP A 204 -26.65 -9.01 29.34
N GLU A 205 -26.60 -10.29 28.97
CA GLU A 205 -25.56 -10.88 28.11
C GLU A 205 -25.65 -10.32 26.70
N SER A 206 -26.84 -10.29 26.09
CA SER A 206 -27.05 -9.62 24.80
C SER A 206 -26.67 -8.14 24.86
N ARG A 207 -26.89 -7.45 25.98
CA ARG A 207 -26.45 -6.05 26.14
C ARG A 207 -24.92 -5.96 26.20
N LEU A 208 -24.26 -6.85 26.93
CA LEU A 208 -22.80 -6.88 27.05
C LEU A 208 -22.13 -7.24 25.71
N GLU A 209 -22.67 -8.19 24.97
CA GLU A 209 -22.22 -8.53 23.61
C GLU A 209 -22.31 -7.34 22.66
N ASN A 210 -23.45 -6.64 22.64
CA ASN A 210 -23.61 -5.45 21.81
C ASN A 210 -22.61 -4.34 22.19
N LEU A 211 -22.23 -4.24 23.47
CA LEU A 211 -21.20 -3.30 23.91
C LEU A 211 -19.80 -3.78 23.49
N LEU A 212 -19.50 -5.07 23.62
CA LEU A 212 -18.25 -5.68 23.18
C LEU A 212 -18.04 -5.45 21.68
N ASP A 213 -19.04 -5.77 20.85
CA ASP A 213 -19.03 -5.51 19.41
C ASP A 213 -18.71 -4.04 19.08
N GLN A 214 -19.30 -3.10 19.82
CA GLN A 214 -19.03 -1.66 19.63
C GLN A 214 -17.60 -1.29 20.01
N TYR A 215 -17.08 -1.83 21.12
CA TYR A 215 -15.71 -1.59 21.54
C TYR A 215 -14.69 -2.22 20.59
N GLU A 216 -14.95 -3.42 20.08
CA GLU A 216 -14.12 -4.07 19.06
C GLU A 216 -14.09 -3.28 17.75
N GLN A 217 -15.23 -2.79 17.28
CA GLN A 217 -15.28 -1.91 16.12
C GLN A 217 -14.46 -0.63 16.34
N MET A 218 -14.53 -0.04 17.53
CA MET A 218 -13.73 1.13 17.88
C MET A 218 -12.24 0.79 17.95
N ARG A 219 -11.87 -0.32 18.57
CA ARG A 219 -10.50 -0.86 18.63
C ARG A 219 -9.94 -1.05 17.22
N ASN A 220 -10.68 -1.71 16.34
CA ASN A 220 -10.25 -2.00 14.97
C ASN A 220 -10.01 -0.72 14.16
N ARG A 221 -10.87 0.31 14.32
CA ARG A 221 -10.66 1.63 13.70
C ARG A 221 -9.40 2.32 14.21
N ILE A 222 -9.11 2.23 15.51
CA ILE A 222 -7.90 2.80 16.10
C ILE A 222 -6.65 2.06 15.58
N VAL A 223 -6.69 0.73 15.53
CA VAL A 223 -5.60 -0.10 15.00
C VAL A 223 -5.34 0.21 13.52
N GLU A 224 -6.40 0.31 12.71
CA GLU A 224 -6.31 0.70 11.30
C GLU A 224 -5.69 2.09 11.13
N ALA A 225 -6.15 3.08 11.92
CA ALA A 225 -5.61 4.43 11.86
C ALA A 225 -4.12 4.43 12.24
N ASN A 226 -3.75 3.79 13.34
CA ASN A 226 -2.37 3.67 13.80
C ASN A 226 -1.47 3.00 12.75
N PHE A 227 -1.95 1.93 12.11
CA PHE A 227 -1.21 1.27 11.05
C PHE A 227 -0.96 2.21 9.87
N LYS A 228 -1.99 2.90 9.36
CA LYS A 228 -1.87 3.85 8.25
C LYS A 228 -0.88 4.97 8.56
N TRP A 229 -0.98 5.56 9.75
CA TRP A 229 -0.05 6.61 10.20
C TRP A 229 1.38 6.12 10.29
N ARG A 230 1.61 4.95 10.90
CA ARG A 230 2.95 4.38 11.04
C ARG A 230 3.59 4.03 9.69
N GLN A 231 2.80 3.52 8.75
CA GLN A 231 3.27 3.25 7.40
C GLN A 231 3.58 4.54 6.63
N ALA A 232 2.73 5.56 6.73
CA ALA A 232 3.00 6.86 6.12
C ALA A 232 4.27 7.51 6.68
N GLN A 233 4.45 7.47 8.00
CA GLN A 233 5.66 7.94 8.68
C GLN A 233 6.91 7.24 8.17
N LEU A 234 6.89 5.91 8.10
CA LEU A 234 8.02 5.11 7.60
C LEU A 234 8.38 5.47 6.16
N MET A 235 7.37 5.62 5.30
CA MET A 235 7.56 5.99 3.89
C MET A 235 8.19 7.39 3.76
N VAL A 236 7.70 8.38 4.52
CA VAL A 236 8.23 9.74 4.49
C VAL A 236 9.65 9.81 5.08
N ASP A 237 9.97 9.02 6.10
CA ASP A 237 11.34 8.91 6.63
C ASP A 237 12.32 8.37 5.57
N TYR A 238 11.95 7.30 4.86
CA TYR A 238 12.76 6.78 3.76
C TYR A 238 12.90 7.78 2.61
N ALA A 239 11.83 8.47 2.24
CA ALA A 239 11.88 9.52 1.22
C ALA A 239 12.86 10.64 1.59
N TYR A 240 12.82 11.09 2.85
CA TYR A 240 13.71 12.13 3.33
C TYR A 240 15.19 11.70 3.26
N LYS A 241 15.51 10.48 3.72
CA LYS A 241 16.87 9.93 3.64
C LYS A 241 17.37 9.84 2.20
N GLN A 242 16.51 9.40 1.27
CA GLN A 242 16.83 9.32 -0.16
C GLN A 242 17.03 10.70 -0.79
N LEU A 243 16.21 11.69 -0.45
CA LEU A 243 16.37 13.08 -0.91
C LEU A 243 17.67 13.70 -0.42
N VAL A 244 18.02 13.53 0.85
CA VAL A 244 19.28 14.02 1.41
C VAL A 244 20.46 13.38 0.67
N PHE A 245 20.45 12.06 0.48
CA PHE A 245 21.50 11.37 -0.26
C PHE A 245 21.59 11.86 -1.72
N ALA A 246 20.45 12.04 -2.39
CA ALA A 246 20.41 12.55 -3.76
C ALA A 246 21.00 13.96 -3.86
N VAL A 247 20.67 14.87 -2.94
CA VAL A 247 21.24 16.23 -2.92
C VAL A 247 22.76 16.19 -2.72
N THR A 248 23.26 15.33 -1.84
CA THR A 248 24.71 15.12 -1.67
C THR A 248 25.36 14.64 -2.97
N LYS A 249 24.79 13.63 -3.62
CA LYS A 249 25.31 13.13 -4.90
C LYS A 249 25.20 14.13 -6.05
N TRP A 250 24.18 14.98 -6.05
CA TRP A 250 24.07 16.05 -7.04
C TRP A 250 25.12 17.15 -6.82
N ASN A 251 25.55 17.40 -5.58
CA ASN A 251 26.64 18.33 -5.30
C ASN A 251 27.95 17.82 -5.89
N GLU A 252 28.23 16.52 -5.74
CA GLU A 252 29.42 15.88 -6.33
C GLU A 252 29.50 16.09 -7.86
N VAL A 253 28.36 16.08 -8.57
CA VAL A 253 28.31 16.37 -10.03
C VAL A 253 28.86 17.76 -10.38
N GLY A 254 28.68 18.73 -9.49
CA GLY A 254 29.17 20.11 -9.66
C GLY A 254 30.64 20.30 -9.28
N GLU A 255 31.17 19.47 -8.39
CA GLU A 255 32.59 19.50 -7.97
C GLU A 255 33.51 18.83 -9.01
N LEU A 256 33.00 17.85 -9.74
CA LEU A 256 33.73 17.14 -10.78
C LEU A 256 33.95 17.99 -12.03
N THR A 257 35.15 17.92 -12.61
CA THR A 257 35.49 18.67 -13.82
C THR A 257 34.82 18.08 -15.07
N GLN A 258 34.63 18.88 -16.12
CA GLN A 258 34.00 18.41 -17.38
C GLN A 258 34.74 17.23 -18.02
N ASN A 259 36.04 17.07 -17.76
CA ASN A 259 36.84 15.95 -18.25
C ASN A 259 36.51 14.62 -17.55
N GLN A 260 35.90 14.65 -16.37
CA GLN A 260 35.48 13.47 -15.60
C GLN A 260 34.03 13.08 -15.92
N PHE A 261 33.68 13.04 -17.20
CA PHE A 261 32.31 12.82 -17.64
C PHE A 261 31.71 11.51 -17.11
N GLU A 262 32.48 10.42 -17.07
CA GLU A 262 31.97 9.13 -16.58
C GLU A 262 31.57 9.17 -15.11
N GLU A 263 32.38 9.82 -14.26
CA GLU A 263 32.11 9.99 -12.84
C GLU A 263 30.89 10.90 -12.63
N ARG A 264 30.77 11.99 -13.42
CA ARG A 264 29.61 12.89 -13.39
C ARG A 264 28.33 12.17 -13.79
N TYR A 265 28.37 11.38 -14.86
CA TYR A 265 27.25 10.58 -15.31
C TYR A 265 26.83 9.56 -14.23
N HIS A 266 27.79 8.88 -13.62
CA HIS A 266 27.50 7.92 -12.54
C HIS A 266 26.85 8.60 -11.32
N ALA A 267 27.39 9.75 -10.88
CA ALA A 267 26.79 10.52 -9.79
C ALA A 267 25.37 11.04 -10.14
N ALA A 268 25.13 11.44 -11.39
CA ALA A 268 23.81 11.81 -11.88
C ALA A 268 22.84 10.61 -11.88
N VAL A 269 23.29 9.41 -12.26
CA VAL A 269 22.48 8.17 -12.18
C VAL A 269 22.10 7.85 -10.74
N LEU A 270 23.04 7.93 -9.79
CA LEU A 270 22.77 7.70 -8.37
C LEU A 270 21.77 8.72 -7.81
N THR A 271 21.93 9.99 -8.19
CA THR A 271 20.99 11.06 -7.85
C THR A 271 19.60 10.73 -8.39
N ARG A 272 19.47 10.45 -9.69
CA ARG A 272 18.21 10.09 -10.37
C ARG A 272 17.47 8.98 -9.63
N ASN A 273 18.17 7.87 -9.36
CA ASN A 273 17.55 6.68 -8.75
C ASN A 273 17.00 7.00 -7.35
N ASN A 274 17.72 7.78 -6.54
CA ASN A 274 17.27 8.16 -5.20
C ASN A 274 16.12 9.18 -5.24
N LEU A 275 16.13 10.14 -6.17
CA LEU A 275 15.02 11.08 -6.34
C LEU A 275 13.72 10.38 -6.75
N ILE A 276 13.80 9.39 -7.65
CA ILE A 276 12.65 8.58 -8.06
C ILE A 276 12.11 7.80 -6.87
N ALA A 277 12.98 7.10 -6.14
CA ALA A 277 12.57 6.34 -4.96
C ALA A 277 11.92 7.23 -3.90
N ALA A 278 12.46 8.44 -3.68
CA ALA A 278 11.88 9.38 -2.74
C ALA A 278 10.50 9.88 -3.18
N SER A 279 10.35 10.23 -4.46
CA SER A 279 9.06 10.62 -5.04
C SER A 279 8.00 9.53 -4.84
N GLN A 280 8.35 8.27 -5.11
CA GLN A 280 7.48 7.12 -4.92
C GLN A 280 7.10 6.92 -3.44
N ASN A 281 8.05 7.08 -2.52
CA ASN A 281 7.81 6.95 -1.09
C ASN A 281 6.88 8.06 -0.56
N ILE A 282 7.03 9.32 -1.01
CA ILE A 282 6.11 10.40 -0.64
C ILE A 282 4.69 10.11 -1.13
N GLN A 283 4.56 9.73 -2.39
CA GLN A 283 3.26 9.32 -2.96
C GLN A 283 2.68 8.09 -2.25
N GLY A 284 3.53 7.15 -1.83
CA GLY A 284 3.17 6.01 -0.98
C GLY A 284 2.58 6.46 0.36
N GLY A 285 3.25 7.37 1.06
CA GLY A 285 2.76 7.92 2.33
C GLY A 285 1.41 8.62 2.18
N GLN A 286 1.23 9.43 1.13
CA GLN A 286 -0.03 10.12 0.84
C GLN A 286 -1.19 9.15 0.56
N ARG A 287 -0.92 7.96 0.00
CA ARG A 287 -1.94 6.92 -0.22
C ARG A 287 -2.43 6.31 1.09
N TYR A 288 -1.55 6.11 2.06
CA TYR A 288 -1.94 5.63 3.40
C TYR A 288 -2.84 6.62 4.13
N LEU A 289 -2.60 7.93 3.93
CA LEU A 289 -3.36 9.02 4.53
C LEU A 289 -4.22 9.75 3.49
N SER A 290 -4.97 9.00 2.69
CA SER A 290 -5.77 9.53 1.56
C SER A 290 -6.81 10.58 1.93
N ASN A 291 -7.32 10.55 3.17
CA ASN A 291 -8.29 11.51 3.68
C ASN A 291 -7.65 12.82 4.19
N LEU A 292 -6.31 12.90 4.20
CA LEU A 292 -5.56 14.05 4.66
C LEU A 292 -4.75 14.62 3.50
N VAL A 293 -4.57 15.94 3.49
CA VAL A 293 -3.71 16.60 2.51
C VAL A 293 -2.38 16.91 3.20
N PHE A 294 -1.28 16.44 2.61
CA PHE A 294 0.04 16.78 3.12
C PHE A 294 0.30 18.29 3.01
N PRO A 295 0.74 18.96 4.10
CA PRO A 295 1.02 20.40 4.06
C PRO A 295 2.29 20.75 3.27
N TYR A 296 3.16 19.77 3.05
CA TYR A 296 4.41 19.88 2.29
C TYR A 296 4.52 18.70 1.33
N CYS A 297 5.30 18.86 0.27
CA CYS A 297 5.42 17.87 -0.80
C CYS A 297 4.06 17.56 -1.43
N THR A 298 3.31 18.61 -1.74
CA THR A 298 2.00 18.48 -2.39
C THR A 298 2.15 17.78 -3.74
N PRO A 299 1.07 17.19 -4.32
CA PRO A 299 1.15 16.53 -5.63
C PRO A 299 1.81 17.41 -6.70
N SER A 300 1.50 18.71 -6.72
CA SER A 300 2.11 19.67 -7.66
C SER A 300 3.62 19.87 -7.47
N GLU A 301 4.11 19.78 -6.24
CA GLU A 301 5.55 19.88 -5.92
C GLU A 301 6.27 18.60 -6.33
N ILE A 302 5.63 17.45 -6.13
CA ILE A 302 6.14 16.16 -6.58
C ILE A 302 6.17 16.07 -8.10
N ASP A 303 5.17 16.61 -8.80
CA ASP A 303 5.18 16.71 -10.26
C ASP A 303 6.32 17.60 -10.76
N THR A 304 6.63 18.68 -10.04
CA THR A 304 7.77 19.55 -10.35
C THR A 304 9.09 18.82 -10.17
N LEU A 305 9.25 18.06 -9.07
CA LEU A 305 10.39 17.19 -8.86
C LEU A 305 10.53 16.16 -9.99
N ASN A 306 9.44 15.47 -10.35
CA ASN A 306 9.44 14.44 -11.39
C ASN A 306 9.83 15.01 -12.76
N LYS A 307 9.40 16.23 -13.07
CA LYS A 307 9.86 16.96 -14.27
C LYS A 307 11.37 17.22 -14.22
N ALA A 308 11.89 17.71 -13.09
CA ALA A 308 13.33 17.95 -12.93
C ALA A 308 14.17 16.65 -13.01
N ILE A 309 13.66 15.53 -12.50
CA ILE A 309 14.31 14.22 -12.62
C ILE A 309 14.42 13.80 -14.09
N ALA A 310 13.39 14.07 -14.90
CA ALA A 310 13.38 13.69 -16.31
C ALA A 310 14.47 14.39 -17.14
N TYR A 311 14.92 15.57 -16.72
CA TYR A 311 15.96 16.35 -17.39
C TYR A 311 17.34 16.24 -16.74
N ILE A 312 17.52 15.35 -15.77
CA ILE A 312 18.75 15.31 -14.94
C ILE A 312 20.06 15.18 -15.75
N PHE A 313 20.08 14.41 -16.83
CA PHE A 313 21.27 14.27 -17.68
C PHE A 313 21.52 15.45 -18.60
N THR A 314 20.49 16.23 -18.90
CA THR A 314 20.59 17.51 -19.59
C THR A 314 21.04 18.58 -18.60
N ASP A 315 20.52 18.55 -17.37
CA ASP A 315 20.84 19.54 -16.34
C ASP A 315 22.28 19.43 -15.82
N MET A 316 22.90 18.24 -15.85
CA MET A 316 24.31 18.11 -15.47
C MET A 316 25.28 18.75 -16.48
N GLN A 317 24.85 19.10 -17.69
CA GLN A 317 25.77 19.51 -18.76
C GLN A 317 26.29 20.95 -18.60
N THR A 318 25.47 21.83 -18.02
CA THR A 318 25.82 23.26 -17.85
C THR A 318 25.69 23.67 -16.39
N PHE A 319 26.55 24.60 -15.96
CA PHE A 319 26.55 25.08 -14.58
C PHE A 319 25.20 25.68 -14.17
N GLU A 320 24.60 26.50 -15.04
CA GLU A 320 23.31 27.17 -14.78
C GLU A 320 22.17 26.16 -14.57
N ARG A 321 22.10 25.13 -15.41
CA ARG A 321 21.08 24.08 -15.29
C ARG A 321 21.32 23.18 -14.07
N HIS A 322 22.58 22.85 -13.79
CA HIS A 322 22.95 22.07 -12.62
C HIS A 322 22.52 22.78 -11.33
N GLN A 323 22.80 24.08 -11.24
CA GLN A 323 22.41 24.92 -10.11
C GLN A 323 20.88 25.05 -9.98
N HIS A 324 20.17 25.20 -11.10
CA HIS A 324 18.71 25.24 -11.10
C HIS A 324 18.09 23.92 -10.60
N ALA A 325 18.58 22.77 -11.07
CA ALA A 325 18.18 21.46 -10.58
C ALA A 325 18.52 21.27 -9.10
N MET A 326 19.69 21.76 -8.67
CA MET A 326 20.13 21.73 -7.27
C MET A 326 19.15 22.46 -6.34
N GLU A 327 18.67 23.63 -6.74
CA GLU A 327 17.67 24.38 -5.98
C GLU A 327 16.37 23.59 -5.84
N CYS A 328 15.88 22.99 -6.93
CA CYS A 328 14.69 22.15 -6.91
C CYS A 328 14.84 20.97 -5.94
N TYR A 329 15.94 20.22 -6.03
CA TYR A 329 16.19 19.05 -5.18
C TYR A 329 16.37 19.44 -3.71
N SER A 330 17.10 20.53 -3.45
CA SER A 330 17.35 21.03 -2.10
C SER A 330 16.08 21.56 -1.43
N VAL A 331 15.25 22.30 -2.16
CA VAL A 331 13.95 22.77 -1.65
C VAL A 331 13.05 21.58 -1.35
N THR A 332 12.98 20.60 -2.26
CA THR A 332 12.16 19.40 -2.06
C THR A 332 12.62 18.59 -0.85
N SER A 333 13.94 18.42 -0.65
CA SER A 333 14.52 17.77 0.53
C SER A 333 14.14 18.47 1.83
N LYS A 334 14.26 19.81 1.89
CA LYS A 334 13.85 20.60 3.07
C LYS A 334 12.35 20.47 3.36
N ARG A 335 11.51 20.52 2.32
CA ARG A 335 10.05 20.35 2.45
C ARG A 335 9.68 18.95 2.90
N CYS A 336 10.38 17.91 2.43
CA CYS A 336 10.19 16.54 2.91
C CYS A 336 10.62 16.39 4.37
N GLY A 337 11.67 17.09 4.80
CA GLY A 337 12.05 17.17 6.22
C GLY A 337 10.97 17.81 7.08
N ALA A 338 10.35 18.90 6.60
CA ALA A 338 9.21 19.53 7.27
C ALA A 338 7.97 18.62 7.30
N LEU A 339 7.72 17.85 6.24
CA LEU A 339 6.67 16.83 6.20
C LEU A 339 6.91 15.75 7.26
N LEU A 340 8.14 15.25 7.36
CA LEU A 340 8.50 14.24 8.35
C LEU A 340 8.30 14.76 9.78
N GLN A 341 8.72 16.00 10.05
CA GLN A 341 8.46 16.64 11.35
C GLN A 341 6.97 16.76 11.66
N TRP A 342 6.17 17.15 10.66
CA TRP A 342 4.72 17.25 10.81
C TRP A 342 4.08 15.89 11.10
N ILE A 343 4.42 14.83 10.36
CA ILE A 343 3.90 13.48 10.60
C ILE A 343 4.29 12.96 11.98
N ASN A 344 5.47 13.33 12.50
CA ASN A 344 5.90 12.89 13.83
C ASN A 344 5.22 13.63 14.99
N GLN A 345 4.56 14.76 14.71
CA GLN A 345 3.93 15.62 15.74
C GLN A 345 2.42 15.45 15.82
N VAL A 346 1.78 15.01 14.73
CA VAL A 346 0.35 14.68 14.66
C VAL A 346 0.15 13.23 15.10
#